data_AF-A0A1F6W3Q0-F1
#
_entry.id   AF-A0A1F6W3Q0-F1
#
_cell.length_a   1.000
_cell.length_b   1.000
_cell.length_c   1.000
_cell.angle_alpha   90.00
_cell.angle_beta   90.00
_cell.angle_gamma   90.00
#
_symmetry.space_group_name_H-M   'P 1'
#
loop_
_entity.id
_entity.type
_entity.pdbx_description
1 polymer ?
#
loop_
_entity_poly.entity_id
_entity_poly.type
_entity_poly.pdbx_seq_one_letter_code
_entity_poly.pdbx_strand_id
1 'polypeptide(L)'
;MDEFPEVKSNPSTQEILPLDMENFRHEILTFTSGKKGRPISLPNLKQVILAKLVEADARMWYAVNHSPTQITQDIFKEYEKEVRASHNGSRDFFRAALAEILTAKWIEADINRGKQPW
;
A
#
# COMPACT_ATOMS: atom_id res chain seq x y z
N MET A 1 -18.10 -23.17 43.95
CA MET A 1 -16.86 -22.83 43.22
C MET A 1 -17.26 -22.85 41.78
N ASP A 2 -17.46 -21.68 41.19
CA ASP A 2 -17.80 -21.56 39.78
C ASP A 2 -16.84 -20.53 39.21
N GLU A 3 -15.81 -21.06 38.55
CA GLU A 3 -14.79 -20.29 37.83
C GLU A 3 -15.46 -19.67 36.59
N PHE A 4 -15.66 -18.36 36.61
CA PHE A 4 -15.97 -17.61 35.41
C PHE A 4 -14.75 -17.61 34.49
N PRO A 5 -14.90 -17.94 33.19
CA PRO A 5 -13.77 -17.97 32.29
C PRO A 5 -13.18 -16.58 32.10
N GLU A 6 -11.86 -16.49 32.28
CA GLU A 6 -11.05 -15.31 32.00
C GLU A 6 -11.36 -14.75 30.61
N VAL A 7 -11.91 -13.53 30.57
CA VAL A 7 -11.97 -12.74 29.35
C VAL A 7 -10.54 -12.36 29.00
N LYS A 8 -9.91 -13.16 28.15
CA LYS A 8 -8.66 -12.79 27.49
C LYS A 8 -8.95 -11.57 26.62
N SER A 9 -8.65 -10.39 27.15
CA SER A 9 -8.60 -9.15 26.39
C SER A 9 -7.58 -9.33 25.27
N ASN A 10 -8.07 -9.61 24.05
CA ASN A 10 -7.25 -9.67 22.86
C ASN A 10 -6.65 -8.28 22.59
N PRO A 11 -5.33 -8.10 22.53
CA PRO A 11 -4.71 -6.82 22.21
C PRO A 11 -4.62 -6.70 20.69
N SER A 12 -5.71 -6.35 20.00
CA SER A 12 -5.65 -6.16 18.54
C SER A 12 -6.67 -5.18 17.98
N THR A 13 -7.26 -4.31 18.80
CA THR A 13 -7.93 -3.12 18.27
C THR A 13 -6.89 -2.01 18.23
N GLN A 14 -5.95 -2.08 17.28
CA GLN A 14 -5.46 -0.84 16.72
C GLN A 14 -6.72 -0.11 16.25
N GLU A 15 -7.07 1.00 16.87
CA GLU A 15 -8.08 1.91 16.35
C GLU A 15 -7.71 2.19 14.90
N ILE A 16 -8.37 1.50 13.98
CA ILE A 16 -8.26 1.80 12.56
C ILE A 16 -9.03 3.10 12.43
N LEU A 17 -8.33 4.22 12.62
CA LEU A 17 -8.86 5.53 12.28
C LEU A 17 -9.48 5.40 10.89
N PRO A 18 -10.75 5.84 10.70
CA PRO A 18 -11.40 5.72 9.41
C PRO A 18 -10.50 6.39 8.38
N LEU A 19 -10.10 5.61 7.37
CA LEU A 19 -9.17 6.07 6.38
C LEU A 19 -9.84 7.18 5.56
N ASP A 20 -9.24 8.37 5.52
CA ASP A 20 -9.76 9.48 4.72
C ASP A 20 -9.55 9.20 3.23
N MET A 21 -10.59 8.65 2.60
CA MET A 21 -10.59 8.31 1.18
C MET A 21 -10.52 9.54 0.27
N GLU A 22 -10.94 10.71 0.74
CA GLU A 22 -10.81 11.95 -0.03
C GLU A 22 -9.36 12.41 -0.06
N ASN A 23 -8.70 12.41 1.10
CA ASN A 23 -7.28 12.71 1.19
C ASN A 23 -6.44 11.72 0.38
N PHE A 24 -6.72 10.42 0.47
CA PHE A 24 -6.08 9.39 -0.36
C PHE A 24 -6.20 9.69 -1.87
N ARG A 25 -7.39 10.03 -2.35
CA ARG A 25 -7.61 10.37 -3.76
C ARG A 25 -6.87 11.65 -4.15
N HIS A 26 -6.84 12.63 -3.26
CA HIS A 26 -6.08 13.87 -3.46
C HIS A 26 -4.57 13.62 -3.55
N GLU A 27 -4.03 12.71 -2.73
CA GLU A 27 -2.63 12.30 -2.79
C GLU A 27 -2.29 11.66 -4.14
N ILE A 28 -3.14 10.76 -4.67
CA ILE A 28 -2.92 10.16 -5.99
C ILE A 28 -2.99 11.21 -7.10
N LEU A 29 -3.95 12.14 -7.05
CA LEU A 29 -4.04 13.24 -8.02
C LEU A 29 -2.79 14.14 -7.97
N THR A 30 -2.30 14.44 -6.77
CA THR A 30 -1.07 15.22 -6.58
C THR A 30 0.15 14.46 -7.10
N PHE A 31 0.17 13.13 -6.92
CA PHE A 31 1.23 12.29 -7.44
C PHE A 31 1.25 12.28 -8.98
N THR A 32 0.09 12.09 -9.61
CA THR A 32 -0.05 12.01 -11.08
C THR A 32 0.14 13.34 -11.80
N SER A 33 -0.21 14.45 -11.16
CA SER A 33 -0.07 15.82 -11.72
C SER A 33 1.35 16.37 -11.69
N GLY A 34 2.31 15.67 -11.07
CA GLY A 34 3.73 15.93 -11.27
C GLY A 34 4.20 17.28 -10.76
N LYS A 35 4.27 17.47 -9.43
CA LYS A 35 5.27 18.39 -8.89
C LYS A 35 6.67 17.79 -9.11
N LYS A 36 7.44 18.45 -9.97
CA LYS A 36 8.79 18.12 -10.46
C LYS A 36 9.68 17.47 -9.39
N GLY A 37 10.34 16.35 -9.73
CA GLY A 37 11.43 15.78 -8.94
C GLY A 37 11.32 14.30 -8.56
N ARG A 38 10.33 13.55 -9.04
CA ARG A 38 10.22 12.11 -8.73
C ARG A 38 10.94 11.24 -9.79
N PRO A 39 11.78 10.27 -9.38
CA PRO A 39 12.59 9.47 -10.28
C PRO A 39 11.83 8.39 -11.07
N ILE A 40 10.56 8.11 -10.73
CA ILE A 40 9.79 7.00 -11.31
C ILE A 40 8.53 7.54 -11.98
N SER A 41 8.43 7.33 -13.29
CA SER A 41 7.17 7.49 -14.02
C SER A 41 6.28 6.27 -13.74
N LEU A 42 5.06 6.48 -13.27
CA LEU A 42 4.06 5.42 -13.04
C LEU A 42 2.98 5.45 -14.14
N PRO A 43 3.21 4.87 -15.33
CA PRO A 43 2.24 4.89 -16.43
C PRO A 43 0.92 4.19 -16.05
N ASN A 44 0.99 3.15 -15.22
CA ASN A 44 -0.19 2.43 -14.74
C ASN A 44 -1.10 3.32 -13.89
N LEU A 45 -0.54 4.25 -13.10
CA LEU A 45 -1.32 5.15 -12.25
C LEU A 45 -2.20 6.12 -13.07
N LYS A 46 -1.82 6.43 -14.31
CA LYS A 46 -2.61 7.29 -15.22
C LYS A 46 -3.90 6.62 -15.72
N GLN A 47 -3.97 5.29 -15.65
CA GLN A 47 -5.12 4.50 -16.09
C GLN A 47 -6.11 4.20 -14.95
N VAL A 48 -5.80 4.67 -13.73
CA VAL A 48 -6.60 4.42 -12.53
C VAL A 48 -7.79 5.37 -12.46
N ILE A 49 -8.98 4.80 -12.29
CA ILE A 49 -10.22 5.51 -12.00
C ILE A 49 -10.38 5.57 -10.47
N LEU A 50 -10.06 6.73 -9.87
CA LEU A 50 -9.99 6.89 -8.41
C LEU A 50 -11.29 6.54 -7.65
N ALA A 51 -12.45 6.78 -8.26
CA ALA A 51 -13.73 6.44 -7.67
C ALA A 51 -13.95 4.93 -7.51
N LYS A 52 -13.19 4.10 -8.25
CA LYS A 52 -13.26 2.63 -8.20
C LYS A 52 -12.28 2.02 -7.18
N LEU A 53 -11.48 2.85 -6.52
CA LEU A 53 -10.58 2.39 -5.47
C LEU A 53 -11.32 2.29 -4.13
N VAL A 54 -10.94 1.28 -3.36
CA VAL A 54 -11.53 0.94 -2.06
C VAL A 54 -10.52 1.15 -0.94
N GLU A 55 -10.98 1.00 0.29
CA GLU A 55 -10.15 1.22 1.48
C GLU A 55 -8.89 0.34 1.52
N ALA A 56 -8.97 -0.91 1.03
CA ALA A 56 -7.82 -1.80 0.93
C ALA A 56 -6.71 -1.22 0.02
N ASP A 57 -7.08 -0.57 -1.08
CA ASP A 57 -6.13 0.07 -2.00
C ASP A 57 -5.42 1.22 -1.31
N ALA A 58 -6.19 2.01 -0.54
CA ALA A 58 -5.68 3.14 0.19
C ALA A 58 -4.77 2.71 1.36
N ARG A 59 -5.12 1.66 2.10
CA ARG A 59 -4.23 1.05 3.11
C ARG A 59 -2.91 0.59 2.50
N MET A 60 -2.96 -0.09 1.36
CA MET A 60 -1.74 -0.54 0.67
C MET A 60 -0.91 0.65 0.18
N TRP A 61 -1.54 1.69 -0.36
CA TRP A 61 -0.85 2.92 -0.74
C TRP A 61 -0.09 3.57 0.41
N TYR A 62 -0.74 3.70 1.57
CA TYR A 62 -0.10 4.27 2.75
C TYR A 62 1.08 3.43 3.21
N ALA A 63 0.90 2.11 3.26
CA ALA A 63 1.95 1.19 3.67
C ALA A 63 3.15 1.20 2.70
N VAL A 64 2.91 1.23 1.39
CA VAL A 64 3.97 1.33 0.36
C VAL A 64 4.70 2.67 0.41
N ASN A 65 4.00 3.80 0.60
CA ASN A 65 4.64 5.11 0.57
C ASN A 65 5.33 5.51 1.88
N HIS A 66 4.82 5.06 3.03
CA HIS A 66 5.31 5.48 4.35
C HIS A 66 6.15 4.40 5.05
N SER A 67 5.93 3.13 4.74
CA SER A 67 6.65 2.02 5.37
C SER A 67 6.95 0.88 4.37
N PRO A 68 7.59 1.17 3.22
CA PRO A 68 7.83 0.17 2.17
C PRO A 68 8.64 -1.04 2.63
N THR A 69 9.51 -0.87 3.63
CA THR A 69 10.30 -1.96 4.22
C THR A 69 9.47 -2.94 5.04
N GLN A 70 8.27 -2.56 5.46
CA GLN A 70 7.33 -3.43 6.17
C GLN A 70 6.44 -4.23 5.20
N ILE A 71 6.40 -3.85 3.92
CA ILE A 71 5.69 -4.60 2.89
C ILE A 71 6.59 -5.73 2.40
N THR A 72 6.28 -6.96 2.82
CA THR A 72 6.91 -8.17 2.30
C THR A 72 6.24 -8.61 1.00
N GLN A 73 6.88 -9.52 0.26
CA GLN A 73 6.27 -10.13 -0.92
C GLN A 73 4.93 -10.83 -0.59
N ASP A 74 4.82 -11.46 0.57
CA ASP A 74 3.60 -12.18 0.96
C ASP A 74 2.46 -11.23 1.30
N ILE A 75 2.74 -10.13 2.00
CA ILE A 75 1.75 -9.06 2.24
C ILE A 75 1.24 -8.50 0.92
N PHE A 76 2.14 -8.26 -0.04
CA PHE A 76 1.73 -7.76 -1.35
C PHE A 76 0.93 -8.80 -2.14
N LYS A 77 1.32 -10.08 -2.12
CA LYS A 77 0.59 -11.18 -2.78
C LYS A 77 -0.84 -11.33 -2.27
N GLU A 78 -1.09 -11.17 -0.97
CA GLU A 78 -2.46 -11.22 -0.43
C GLU A 78 -3.32 -10.08 -1.00
N TYR A 79 -2.76 -8.87 -1.07
CA TYR A 79 -3.43 -7.75 -1.76
C TYR A 79 -3.66 -8.04 -3.26
N GLU A 80 -2.72 -8.68 -3.96
CA GLU A 80 -2.94 -9.07 -5.37
C GLU A 80 -4.12 -10.04 -5.54
N LYS A 81 -4.28 -11.00 -4.61
CA LYS A 81 -5.41 -11.93 -4.64
C LYS A 81 -6.74 -11.20 -4.47
N GLU A 82 -6.80 -10.24 -3.54
CA GLU A 82 -7.99 -9.42 -3.31
C GLU A 82 -8.35 -8.58 -4.55
N VAL A 83 -7.36 -7.96 -5.17
CA VAL A 83 -7.53 -7.19 -6.41
C VAL A 83 -8.07 -8.08 -7.53
N ARG A 84 -7.48 -9.26 -7.75
CA ARG A 84 -7.95 -10.22 -8.77
C ARG A 84 -9.39 -10.68 -8.52
N ALA A 85 -9.75 -10.95 -7.26
CA ALA A 85 -11.10 -11.35 -6.89
C ALA A 85 -12.15 -10.25 -7.10
N SER A 86 -11.74 -8.98 -7.13
CA SER A 86 -12.65 -7.86 -7.34
C SER A 86 -13.09 -7.66 -8.79
N HIS A 87 -12.42 -8.30 -9.76
CA HIS A 87 -12.66 -8.13 -11.19
C HIS A 87 -12.68 -6.64 -11.65
N ASN A 88 -11.92 -5.78 -10.97
CA ASN A 88 -11.92 -4.33 -11.19
C ASN A 88 -10.60 -3.88 -11.84
N GLY A 89 -10.63 -3.62 -13.15
CA GLY A 89 -9.44 -3.23 -13.92
C GLY A 89 -8.74 -1.96 -13.41
N SER A 90 -9.46 -1.05 -12.73
CA SER A 90 -8.82 0.11 -12.10
C SER A 90 -7.93 -0.29 -10.93
N ARG A 91 -8.34 -1.31 -10.15
CA ARG A 91 -7.53 -1.86 -9.07
C ARG A 91 -6.34 -2.64 -9.62
N ASP A 92 -6.47 -3.29 -10.78
CA ASP A 92 -5.33 -3.94 -11.45
C ASP A 92 -4.25 -2.94 -11.88
N PHE A 93 -4.64 -1.82 -12.49
CA PHE A 93 -3.71 -0.73 -12.80
C PHE A 93 -3.09 -0.14 -11.54
N PHE A 94 -3.87 0.02 -10.49
CA PHE A 94 -3.37 0.55 -9.23
C PHE A 94 -2.37 -0.39 -8.55
N ARG A 95 -2.67 -1.71 -8.51
CA ARG A 95 -1.75 -2.76 -8.05
C ARG A 95 -0.45 -2.74 -8.85
N ALA A 96 -0.51 -2.62 -10.17
CA ALA A 96 0.69 -2.55 -11.01
C ALA A 96 1.55 -1.32 -10.67
N ALA A 97 0.93 -0.16 -10.46
CA ALA A 97 1.64 1.05 -10.03
C ALA A 97 2.30 0.88 -8.64
N LEU A 98 1.62 0.23 -7.68
CA LEU A 98 2.20 -0.07 -6.37
C LEU A 98 3.40 -1.03 -6.47
N ALA A 99 3.33 -2.03 -7.36
CA ALA A 99 4.43 -2.95 -7.61
C ALA A 99 5.68 -2.23 -8.17
N GLU A 100 5.49 -1.26 -9.05
CA GLU A 100 6.58 -0.41 -9.57
C GLU A 100 7.25 0.39 -8.44
N ILE A 101 6.46 1.02 -7.55
CA ILE A 101 6.97 1.77 -6.40
C ILE A 101 7.76 0.85 -5.47
N LEU A 102 7.18 -0.29 -5.09
CA LEU A 102 7.82 -1.26 -4.19
C LEU A 102 9.12 -1.81 -4.76
N THR A 103 9.12 -2.18 -6.04
CA THR A 103 10.32 -2.71 -6.71
C THR A 103 11.45 -1.68 -6.67
N ALA A 104 11.15 -0.42 -7.01
CA ALA A 104 12.17 0.63 -6.94
C ALA A 104 12.68 0.85 -5.51
N LYS A 105 11.79 0.82 -4.51
CA LYS A 105 12.17 0.96 -3.09
C LYS A 105 13.04 -0.20 -2.59
N TRP A 106 12.74 -1.43 -3.00
CA TRP A 106 13.55 -2.59 -2.65
C TRP A 106 14.93 -2.54 -3.33
N ILE A 107 15.00 -2.11 -4.59
CA ILE A 107 16.28 -1.90 -5.30
C ILE A 107 17.11 -0.81 -4.60
N GLU A 108 16.51 0.32 -4.24
CA GLU A 108 17.19 1.39 -3.47
C GLU A 108 17.73 0.86 -2.13
N ALA A 109 16.92 0.08 -1.40
CA ALA A 109 17.32 -0.50 -0.12
C ALA A 109 18.48 -1.49 -0.27
N ASP A 110 18.45 -2.33 -1.32
CA ASP A 110 19.48 -3.33 -1.60
C ASP A 110 20.82 -2.67 -1.99
N ILE A 111 20.78 -1.67 -2.87
CA ILE A 111 21.96 -0.87 -3.25
C ILE A 111 22.59 -0.21 -2.03
N ASN A 112 21.79 0.30 -1.09
CA ASN A 112 22.30 0.94 0.11
C ASN A 112 22.88 -0.06 1.13
N ARG A 113 22.37 -1.30 1.18
CA ARG A 113 22.96 -2.38 1.99
C ARG A 113 24.33 -2.81 1.48
N GLY A 114 24.51 -2.87 0.16
CA GLY A 114 25.80 -3.20 -0.46
C GLY A 114 26.88 -2.11 -0.31
N LYS A 115 26.55 -0.92 0.20
CA LYS A 115 27.46 0.22 0.37
C LYS A 115 27.92 0.46 1.82
N GLN A 116 27.55 -0.39 2.79
CA GLN A 116 28.08 -0.26 4.15
C GLN A 116 29.55 -0.71 4.19
N PRO A 117 30.52 0.17 4.53
CA PRO A 117 31.87 -0.27 4.84
C PRO A 117 31.84 -1.01 6.18
N TRP A 118 32.46 -2.18 6.19
CA TRP A 118 32.76 -2.97 7.38
C TRP A 118 33.72 -2.22 8.30
#